data_AF-A0A2C9M8Y5-F1
#
_entry.id   AF-A0A2C9M8Y5-F1
#
_cell.length_a   1.000
_cell.length_b   1.000
_cell.length_c   1.000
_cell.angle_alpha   90.00
_cell.angle_beta   90.00
_cell.angle_gamma   90.00
#
_symmetry.space_group_name_H-M   'P 1'
#
loop_
_entity.id
_entity.type
_entity.pdbx_description
1 polymer ?
#
loop_
_entity_poly.entity_id
_entity_poly.type
_entity_poly.pdbx_seq_one_letter_code
_entity_poly.pdbx_strand_id
1 'polypeptide(L)'
;MKFVCLVVLLLACVYGHPWYANLIPNGDNLPNPCKPGERWHGVGHTNPSGGLARNKFGLDLKAANFTWTKELCEKDSDGDGSSNGEELGDPNCTWKQGEKPYRTTDITHPGQ
;
A
#
# COMPACT_ATOMS: atom_id res chain seq x y z
N MET A 1 -42.18 -34.83 -12.32
CA MET A 1 -41.77 -33.66 -11.50
C MET A 1 -40.35 -33.27 -11.89
N LYS A 2 -40.14 -32.07 -12.44
CA LYS A 2 -38.80 -31.53 -12.73
C LYS A 2 -38.41 -30.61 -11.58
N PHE A 3 -37.40 -30.99 -10.79
CA PHE A 3 -36.84 -30.13 -9.76
C PHE A 3 -35.94 -29.09 -10.45
N VAL A 4 -36.40 -27.83 -10.49
CA VAL A 4 -35.57 -26.71 -10.93
C VAL A 4 -34.76 -26.26 -9.71
N CYS A 5 -33.47 -26.55 -9.71
CA CYS A 5 -32.54 -26.05 -8.69
C CYS A 5 -32.25 -24.58 -8.99
N LEU A 6 -32.80 -23.68 -8.17
CA LEU A 6 -32.53 -22.24 -8.27
C LEU A 6 -31.17 -21.96 -7.60
N VAL A 7 -30.12 -21.77 -8.40
CA VAL A 7 -28.82 -21.32 -7.89
C VAL A 7 -28.86 -19.80 -7.71
N VAL A 8 -28.90 -19.35 -6.47
CA VAL A 8 -28.82 -17.92 -6.13
C VAL A 8 -27.34 -17.52 -6.13
N LEU A 9 -26.91 -16.74 -7.11
CA LEU A 9 -25.58 -16.10 -7.10
C LEU A 9 -25.58 -14.98 -6.06
N LEU A 10 -24.87 -15.17 -4.95
CA LEU A 10 -24.54 -14.09 -4.01
C LEU A 10 -23.43 -13.24 -4.64
N LEU A 11 -23.79 -12.08 -5.19
CA LEU A 11 -22.82 -11.04 -5.55
C LEU A 11 -22.31 -10.38 -4.26
N ALA A 12 -21.13 -10.78 -3.82
CA ALA A 12 -20.43 -10.09 -2.72
C ALA A 12 -19.88 -8.75 -3.24
N CYS A 13 -20.42 -7.63 -2.75
CA CYS A 13 -19.79 -6.32 -2.95
C CYS A 13 -18.51 -6.24 -2.13
N VAL A 14 -17.37 -6.08 -2.81
CA VAL A 14 -16.08 -5.78 -2.18
C VAL A 14 -15.84 -4.28 -2.27
N TYR A 15 -15.70 -3.61 -1.12
CA TYR A 15 -15.33 -2.21 -1.08
C TYR A 15 -13.80 -2.08 -1.14
N GLY A 16 -13.30 -1.49 -2.23
CA GLY A 16 -11.93 -1.02 -2.29
C GLY A 16 -11.78 0.28 -1.49
N HIS A 17 -10.63 0.46 -0.84
CA HIS A 17 -10.32 1.66 -0.06
C HIS A 17 -9.11 2.39 -0.67
N PRO A 18 -9.25 2.96 -1.88
CA PRO A 18 -8.11 3.57 -2.60
C PRO A 18 -7.49 4.75 -1.84
N TRP A 19 -8.25 5.40 -0.95
CA TRP A 19 -7.78 6.56 -0.18
C TRP A 19 -6.65 6.25 0.81
N TYR A 20 -6.38 4.98 1.14
CA TYR A 20 -5.24 4.63 1.98
C TYR A 20 -3.89 5.02 1.34
N ALA A 21 -3.82 5.09 0.00
CA ALA A 21 -2.63 5.59 -0.70
C ALA A 21 -2.32 7.07 -0.36
N ASN A 22 -3.33 7.86 0.01
CA ASN A 22 -3.16 9.26 0.42
C ASN A 22 -2.64 9.40 1.86
N LEU A 23 -2.55 8.31 2.63
CA LEU A 23 -2.09 8.35 4.02
C LEU A 23 -0.57 8.19 4.15
N ILE A 24 0.12 7.93 3.04
CA ILE A 24 1.56 7.69 2.99
C ILE A 24 2.17 8.52 1.84
N PRO A 25 3.45 8.89 1.91
CA PRO A 25 4.11 9.58 0.81
C PRO A 25 4.21 8.64 -0.42
N ASN A 26 4.05 9.22 -1.62
CA ASN A 26 4.11 8.50 -2.90
C ASN A 26 3.22 7.24 -3.04
N GLY A 27 2.16 7.08 -2.24
CA GLY A 27 1.34 5.85 -2.23
C GLY A 27 0.72 5.44 -3.58
N ASP A 28 0.56 6.38 -4.52
CA ASP A 28 0.07 6.14 -5.88
C ASP A 28 1.15 6.29 -6.97
N ASN A 29 2.42 6.38 -6.58
CA ASN A 29 3.54 6.67 -7.47
C ASN A 29 4.63 5.59 -7.46
N LEU A 30 4.44 4.48 -6.75
CA LEU A 30 5.40 3.38 -6.74
C LEU A 30 5.45 2.65 -8.10
N PRO A 31 6.65 2.41 -8.66
CA PRO A 31 6.79 1.61 -9.87
C PRO A 31 6.44 0.14 -9.60
N ASN A 32 5.83 -0.52 -10.58
CA ASN A 32 5.61 -1.96 -10.52
C ASN A 32 6.90 -2.70 -10.94
N PRO A 33 7.54 -3.47 -10.05
CA PRO A 33 8.82 -4.14 -10.35
C PRO A 33 8.66 -5.23 -11.42
N CYS A 34 7.48 -5.82 -11.56
CA CYS A 34 7.21 -6.89 -12.52
C CYS A 34 6.68 -6.38 -13.87
N LYS A 35 6.26 -5.11 -13.93
CA LYS A 35 5.62 -4.52 -15.11
C LYS A 35 6.09 -3.09 -15.34
N PRO A 36 7.19 -2.89 -16.08
CA PRO A 36 7.71 -1.56 -16.39
C PRO A 36 6.62 -0.67 -17.02
N GLY A 37 6.45 0.53 -16.46
CA GLY A 37 5.43 1.49 -16.90
C GLY A 37 4.08 1.38 -16.16
N GLU A 38 3.82 0.31 -15.41
CA GLU A 38 2.70 0.23 -14.48
C GLU A 38 3.11 0.67 -13.07
N ARG A 39 2.12 1.03 -12.23
CA ARG A 39 2.31 1.41 -10.84
C ARG A 39 1.75 0.38 -9.87
N TRP A 40 2.31 0.35 -8.67
CA TRP A 40 1.80 -0.45 -7.55
C TRP A 40 0.90 0.42 -6.67
N HIS A 41 -0.41 0.38 -6.93
CA HIS A 41 -1.41 1.17 -6.19
C HIS A 41 -1.71 0.57 -4.80
N GLY A 42 -1.49 -0.73 -4.64
CA GLY A 42 -1.76 -1.49 -3.42
C GLY A 42 -0.55 -1.59 -2.50
N VAL A 43 0.09 -0.49 -2.12
CA VAL A 43 1.38 -0.49 -1.38
C VAL A 43 1.36 -1.38 -0.13
N GLY A 44 0.26 -1.37 0.62
CA GLY A 44 0.09 -2.20 1.82
C GLY A 44 -0.38 -3.64 1.55
N HIS A 45 -0.33 -4.11 0.31
CA HIS A 45 -0.89 -5.39 -0.13
C HIS A 45 0.09 -6.17 -1.01
N THR A 46 -0.04 -7.50 -1.00
CA THR A 46 0.75 -8.38 -1.88
C THR A 46 0.30 -8.32 -3.35
N ASN A 47 -0.82 -7.66 -3.63
CA ASN A 47 -1.35 -7.47 -4.97
C ASN A 47 -1.17 -6.00 -5.41
N PRO A 48 -0.62 -5.73 -6.62
CA PRO A 48 -0.39 -4.37 -7.10
C PRO A 48 -1.64 -3.49 -7.17
N SER A 49 -2.81 -4.07 -7.39
CA SER A 49 -4.09 -3.34 -7.41
C SER A 49 -4.72 -3.14 -6.03
N GLY A 50 -4.05 -3.61 -4.96
CA GLY A 50 -4.59 -3.66 -3.60
C GLY A 50 -5.45 -4.89 -3.32
N GLY A 51 -6.03 -4.95 -2.13
CA GLY A 51 -6.82 -6.09 -1.68
C GLY A 51 -5.98 -7.35 -1.39
N LEU A 52 -6.65 -8.48 -1.15
CA LEU A 52 -6.01 -9.72 -0.66
C LEU A 52 -5.21 -9.49 0.64
N ALA A 53 -4.20 -10.32 0.89
CA ALA A 53 -3.36 -10.23 2.06
C ALA A 53 -2.60 -8.89 2.10
N ARG A 54 -2.40 -8.37 3.32
CA ARG A 54 -1.47 -7.27 3.55
C ARG A 54 -0.04 -7.82 3.54
N ASN A 55 0.89 -7.04 3.00
CA ASN A 55 2.32 -7.28 3.19
C ASN A 55 2.76 -6.74 4.57
N LYS A 56 4.05 -6.88 4.91
CA LYS A 56 4.59 -6.44 6.21
C LYS A 56 4.34 -4.95 6.45
N PHE A 57 4.64 -4.10 5.46
CA PHE A 57 4.31 -2.66 5.53
C PHE A 57 2.84 -2.38 5.80
N GLY A 58 1.92 -3.05 5.10
CA GLY A 58 0.49 -2.86 5.31
C GLY A 58 0.02 -3.29 6.71
N LEU A 59 0.67 -4.29 7.30
CA LEU A 59 0.44 -4.69 8.69
C LEU A 59 0.95 -3.64 9.67
N ASP A 60 2.13 -3.05 9.41
CA ASP A 60 2.71 -2.00 10.22
C ASP A 60 1.94 -0.68 10.12
N LEU A 61 1.51 -0.30 8.92
CA LEU A 61 0.60 0.83 8.71
C LEU A 61 -0.71 0.63 9.47
N LYS A 62 -1.27 -0.59 9.46
CA LYS A 62 -2.44 -0.93 10.27
C LYS A 62 -2.15 -0.82 11.77
N ALA A 63 -0.99 -1.29 12.23
CA ALA A 63 -0.58 -1.18 13.64
C ALA A 63 -0.42 0.28 14.09
N ALA A 64 0.05 1.15 13.18
CA ALA A 64 0.10 2.60 13.35
C ALA A 64 -1.28 3.28 13.16
N ASN A 65 -2.38 2.53 13.19
CA ASN A 65 -3.74 3.01 12.96
C ASN A 65 -3.89 3.85 11.68
N PHE A 66 -3.22 3.41 10.61
CA PHE A 66 -3.18 4.05 9.30
C PHE A 66 -2.67 5.50 9.32
N THR A 67 -1.77 5.81 10.24
CA THR A 67 -1.14 7.12 10.36
C THR A 67 0.33 7.03 9.98
N TRP A 68 0.80 7.95 9.14
CA TRP A 68 2.23 8.14 8.86
C TRP A 68 2.93 8.76 10.08
N THR A 69 3.28 7.90 11.03
CA THR A 69 4.02 8.30 12.23
C THR A 69 5.52 8.29 11.97
N LYS A 70 6.28 9.00 12.80
CA LYS A 70 7.74 8.94 12.75
C LYS A 70 8.26 7.51 12.95
N GLU A 71 7.69 6.76 13.88
CA GLU A 71 8.06 5.36 14.12
C GLU A 71 7.81 4.48 12.88
N LEU A 72 6.65 4.63 12.22
CA LEU A 72 6.39 3.92 10.98
C LEU A 72 7.37 4.36 9.89
N CYS A 73 7.66 5.65 9.75
CA CYS A 73 8.58 6.15 8.74
C CYS A 73 10.01 5.59 8.92
N GLU A 74 10.53 5.54 10.15
CA GLU A 74 11.89 5.05 10.44
C GLU A 74 12.00 3.51 10.43
N LYS A 75 10.87 2.80 10.39
CA LYS A 75 10.85 1.34 10.36
C LYS A 75 11.26 0.80 9.00
N ASP A 76 12.08 -0.24 8.98
CA ASP A 76 12.32 -1.11 7.83
C ASP A 76 11.32 -2.27 7.91
N SER A 77 10.20 -2.17 7.18
CA SER A 77 9.09 -3.12 7.33
C SER A 77 9.36 -4.45 6.67
N ASP A 78 10.02 -4.47 5.51
CA ASP A 78 10.28 -5.70 4.75
C ASP A 78 11.65 -6.32 5.02
N GLY A 79 12.58 -5.58 5.61
CA GLY A 79 13.88 -6.03 6.09
C GLY A 79 14.98 -5.92 5.05
N ASP A 80 14.83 -5.02 4.08
CA ASP A 80 15.78 -4.84 2.98
C ASP A 80 16.95 -3.90 3.32
N GLY A 81 16.93 -3.29 4.50
CA GLY A 81 17.94 -2.35 5.00
C GLY A 81 17.60 -0.88 4.76
N SER A 82 16.47 -0.57 4.12
CA SER A 82 15.95 0.78 3.92
C SER A 82 14.78 1.05 4.85
N SER A 83 14.68 2.27 5.37
CA SER A 83 13.48 2.69 6.11
C SER A 83 12.31 2.97 5.16
N ASN A 84 11.08 2.74 5.61
CA ASN A 84 9.86 3.05 4.84
C ASN A 84 9.87 4.50 4.32
N GLY A 85 10.42 5.43 5.11
CA GLY A 85 10.60 6.83 4.76
C GLY A 85 11.59 7.04 3.62
N GLU A 86 12.75 6.41 3.68
CA GLU A 86 13.70 6.43 2.55
C GLU A 86 13.01 5.93 1.29
N GLU A 87 12.36 4.77 1.36
CA GLU A 87 11.74 4.13 0.20
C GLU A 87 10.59 4.93 -0.39
N LEU A 88 9.69 5.45 0.44
CA LEU A 88 8.51 6.21 0.02
C LEU A 88 8.80 7.70 -0.21
N GLY A 89 10.06 8.13 -0.12
CA GLY A 89 10.47 9.48 -0.47
C GLY A 89 10.23 10.55 0.61
N ASP A 90 10.22 10.14 1.87
CA ASP A 90 10.29 10.96 3.09
C ASP A 90 11.46 10.52 4.00
N PRO A 91 12.73 10.62 3.54
CA PRO A 91 13.90 10.11 4.28
C PRO A 91 14.16 10.84 5.61
N ASN A 92 13.54 12.00 5.82
CA ASN A 92 13.68 12.78 7.05
C ASN A 92 12.50 12.60 8.01
N CYS A 93 11.50 11.80 7.65
CA CYS A 93 10.29 11.57 8.45
C CYS A 93 9.57 12.86 8.84
N THR A 94 9.40 13.74 7.86
CA THR A 94 8.80 15.07 8.03
C THR A 94 7.51 15.27 7.26
N TRP A 95 7.21 14.36 6.32
CA TRP A 95 6.02 14.47 5.48
C TRP A 95 4.75 14.40 6.32
N LYS A 96 3.77 15.23 5.96
CA LYS A 96 2.42 15.17 6.50
C LYS A 96 1.42 14.94 5.39
N GLN A 97 0.30 14.33 5.76
CA GLN A 97 -0.79 14.04 4.82
C GLN A 97 -1.19 15.27 4.01
N GLY A 98 -1.15 15.15 2.68
CA GLY A 98 -1.47 16.21 1.72
C GLY A 98 -0.29 17.09 1.31
N GLU A 99 0.88 16.96 1.95
CA GLU A 99 2.10 17.64 1.52
C GLU A 99 2.77 16.92 0.34
N LYS A 100 3.72 17.61 -0.31
CA LYS A 100 4.56 16.96 -1.32
C LYS A 100 5.65 16.15 -0.61
N PRO A 101 5.87 14.88 -0.99
CA PRO A 101 7.04 14.12 -0.53
C PRO A 101 8.34 14.86 -0.86
N TYR A 102 9.39 14.58 -0.08
CA TYR A 102 10.72 15.15 -0.31
C TYR A 102 11.27 14.79 -1.70
N ARG A 103 11.01 13.56 -2.15
CA ARG A 103 11.34 13.08 -3.49
C ARG A 103 10.25 12.17 -4.04
N THR A 104 10.10 12.14 -5.36
CA THR A 104 9.13 11.30 -6.09
C THR A 104 9.80 10.30 -7.04
N THR A 105 11.12 10.37 -7.16
CA THR A 105 11.97 9.48 -7.97
C THR A 105 12.93 8.71 -7.07
N ASP A 106 13.54 7.67 -7.61
CA ASP A 106 14.47 6.76 -6.91
C ASP A 106 13.84 6.08 -5.68
N ILE A 107 12.52 5.97 -5.67
CA ILE A 107 11.70 5.36 -4.62
C ILE A 107 11.60 3.85 -4.84
N THR A 108 11.47 3.10 -3.75
CA THR A 108 11.36 1.62 -3.74
C THR A 108 10.11 1.19 -2.97
N HIS A 109 9.87 -0.11 -2.88
CA HIS A 109 8.61 -0.65 -2.36
C HIS A 109 8.80 -1.24 -0.95
N PRO A 110 8.16 -0.68 0.09
CA PRO A 110 8.48 -0.95 1.50
C PRO A 110 7.96 -2.27 2.08
N GLY A 111 7.49 -3.14 1.20
CA GLY A 111 6.66 -4.29 1.56
C GLY A 111 6.77 -5.41 0.56
N GLN A 112 7.95 -5.59 -0.05
CA GLN A 112 8.20 -6.68 -1.00
C GLN A 112 8.18 -8.07 -0.32
#